data_AF-A0A3D8VBI7-F1
#
_entry.id   AF-A0A3D8VBI7-F1
#
_cell.length_a   1.000
_cell.length_b   1.000
_cell.length_c   1.000
_cell.angle_alpha   90.00
_cell.angle_beta   90.00
_cell.angle_gamma   90.00
#
_symmetry.space_group_name_H-M   'P 1'
#
loop_
_entity.id
_entity.type
_entity.pdbx_description
1 polymer ?
#
loop_
_entity_poly.entity_id
_entity_poly.type
_entity_poly.pdbx_seq_one_letter_code
_entity_poly.pdbx_strand_id
1 'polypeptide(L)'
;MWARAFAGIVPGFLLSAGLVGLLTWALPGPWQGTIVAGVIAFFVVWIAVMGASFQFASGKRAWAWLSALAIVSLGALWLLQWLRWVE
;
A
#
# COMPACT_ATOMS: atom_id res chain seq x y z
N MET A 1 0.36 -6.53 -21.54
CA MET A 1 -0.36 -5.47 -20.79
C MET A 1 -1.07 -5.99 -19.55
N TRP A 2 -1.83 -7.08 -19.65
CA TRP A 2 -2.51 -7.73 -18.52
C TRP A 2 -1.64 -8.03 -17.30
N ALA A 3 -0.41 -8.54 -17.50
CA ALA A 3 0.49 -8.80 -16.38
C ALA A 3 0.80 -7.56 -15.52
N ARG A 4 0.85 -6.36 -16.12
CA ARG A 4 1.03 -5.09 -15.38
C ARG A 4 -0.26 -4.69 -14.66
N ALA A 5 -1.41 -4.85 -15.32
CA ALA A 5 -2.71 -4.60 -14.70
C ALA A 5 -2.91 -5.46 -13.45
N PHE A 6 -2.61 -6.77 -13.54
CA PHE A 6 -2.68 -7.67 -12.38
C PHE A 6 -1.66 -7.31 -11.29
N ALA A 7 -0.50 -6.76 -11.64
CA ALA A 7 0.43 -6.22 -10.65
C ALA A 7 -0.17 -5.00 -9.92
N GLY A 8 -0.82 -4.08 -10.64
CA GLY A 8 -1.55 -2.97 -10.02
C GLY A 8 -2.71 -3.42 -9.13
N ILE A 9 -3.42 -4.49 -9.54
CA ILE A 9 -4.56 -5.03 -8.79
C ILE A 9 -4.11 -5.76 -7.53
N VAL A 10 -3.20 -6.72 -7.62
CA VAL A 10 -2.89 -7.62 -6.49
C VAL A 10 -1.83 -7.01 -5.56
N PRO A 11 -0.54 -6.93 -5.94
CA PRO A 11 0.44 -6.30 -5.07
C PRO A 11 0.22 -4.80 -4.90
N GLY A 12 -0.34 -4.11 -5.90
CA GLY A 12 -0.69 -2.69 -5.77
C GLY A 12 -1.78 -2.42 -4.73
N PHE A 13 -2.75 -3.32 -4.55
CA PHE A 13 -3.74 -3.24 -3.47
C PHE A 13 -3.07 -3.35 -2.10
N LEU A 14 -2.22 -4.37 -1.92
CA LEU A 14 -1.51 -4.60 -0.66
C LEU A 14 -0.56 -3.45 -0.31
N LEU A 15 0.18 -2.94 -1.29
CA LEU A 15 1.01 -1.75 -1.13
C LEU A 15 0.19 -0.54 -0.69
N SER A 16 -0.96 -0.30 -1.33
CA SER A 16 -1.82 0.85 -1.00
C SER A 16 -2.38 0.74 0.41
N ALA A 17 -2.77 -0.46 0.84
CA ALA A 17 -3.23 -0.71 2.20
C ALA A 17 -2.11 -0.49 3.22
N GLY A 18 -0.90 -0.97 2.94
CA GLY A 18 0.27 -0.75 3.77
C GLY A 18 0.65 0.73 3.90
N LEU A 19 0.66 1.46 2.79
CA LEU A 19 0.96 2.89 2.78
C LEU A 19 -0.08 3.71 3.57
N VAL A 20 -1.36 3.46 3.33
CA VAL A 20 -2.42 4.16 4.06
C VAL A 20 -2.38 3.81 5.54
N GLY A 21 -2.20 2.53 5.90
CA GLY A 21 -2.06 2.11 7.30
C GLY A 21 -0.89 2.81 7.99
N LEU A 22 0.29 2.88 7.35
CA LEU A 22 1.44 3.59 7.89
C LEU A 22 1.14 5.08 8.10
N LEU A 23 0.40 5.71 7.19
CA LEU A 23 -0.01 7.10 7.33
C LEU A 23 -0.99 7.30 8.48
N THR A 24 -1.98 6.42 8.68
CA THR A 24 -2.93 6.57 9.78
C THR A 24 -2.26 6.42 11.15
N TRP A 25 -1.22 5.57 11.26
CA TRP A 25 -0.43 5.45 12.48
C TRP A 25 0.63 6.55 12.67
N ALA A 26 1.04 7.23 11.60
CA ALA A 26 1.98 8.34 11.68
C ALA A 26 1.30 9.66 12.10
N LEU A 27 -0.02 9.78 11.91
CA LEU A 27 -0.77 10.96 12.27
C LEU A 27 -1.00 11.04 13.79
N PRO A 28 -0.90 12.24 14.40
CA PRO A 28 -1.17 12.39 15.83
C PRO A 28 -2.67 12.21 16.12
N GLY A 29 -2.99 11.46 17.17
CA GLY A 29 -4.36 11.28 17.67
C GLY A 29 -4.89 9.85 17.56
N PRO A 30 -6.16 9.62 17.95
CA PRO A 30 -6.77 8.29 17.88
C PRO A 30 -6.95 7.84 16.44
N TRP A 31 -6.43 6.64 16.11
CA TRP A 31 -6.51 6.08 14.76
C TRP A 31 -7.96 5.90 14.28
N GLN A 32 -8.91 5.70 15.19
CA GLN A 32 -10.34 5.55 14.87
C GLN A 32 -10.90 6.77 14.13
N GLY A 33 -10.39 7.97 14.45
CA GLY A 33 -10.78 9.22 13.76
C GLY A 33 -10.30 9.28 12.31
N THR A 34 -9.29 8.48 11.95
CA THR A 34 -8.70 8.48 10.60
C THR A 34 -9.31 7.42 9.68
N ILE A 35 -10.17 6.51 10.18
CA ILE A 35 -10.68 5.38 9.40
C ILE A 35 -11.39 5.84 8.11
N VAL A 36 -12.32 6.79 8.22
CA VAL A 36 -13.12 7.25 7.06
C VAL A 36 -12.21 7.91 6.01
N ALA A 37 -11.32 8.81 6.46
CA ALA A 37 -10.34 9.45 5.58
C ALA A 37 -9.38 8.43 4.95
N GLY A 38 -8.96 7.44 5.71
CA GLY A 38 -8.09 6.34 5.27
C GLY A 38 -8.73 5.49 4.19
N VAL A 39 -10.01 5.11 4.33
CA VAL A 39 -10.74 4.35 3.30
C VAL A 39 -10.83 5.15 2.00
N ILE A 40 -11.13 6.45 2.07
CA ILE A 40 -11.17 7.31 0.88
C ILE A 40 -9.77 7.42 0.24
N ALA A 41 -8.75 7.69 1.06
CA ALA A 41 -7.37 7.79 0.61
C ALA A 41 -6.87 6.49 -0.02
N PHE A 42 -7.29 5.34 0.51
CA PHE A 42 -6.94 4.02 -0.02
C PHE A 42 -7.35 3.86 -1.49
N PHE A 43 -8.58 4.21 -1.85
CA PHE A 43 -9.01 4.12 -3.25
C PHE A 43 -8.22 5.05 -4.15
N VAL A 44 -7.94 6.28 -3.70
CA VAL A 44 -7.15 7.26 -4.47
C VAL A 44 -5.72 6.75 -4.68
N VAL A 45 -5.07 6.28 -3.62
CA VAL A 45 -3.71 5.72 -3.67
C VAL A 45 -3.68 4.48 -4.55
N TRP A 46 -4.66 3.58 -4.41
CA TRP A 46 -4.69 2.34 -5.19
C TRP A 46 -4.90 2.59 -6.68
N ILE A 47 -5.77 3.52 -7.05
CA ILE A 47 -5.94 3.93 -8.46
C ILE A 47 -4.62 4.52 -9.00
N ALA A 48 -3.94 5.36 -8.22
CA ALA A 48 -2.65 5.92 -8.62
C ALA A 48 -1.57 4.83 -8.80
N VAL A 49 -1.47 3.87 -7.88
CA VAL A 49 -0.56 2.72 -7.97
C VAL A 49 -0.90 1.83 -9.17
N MET A 50 -2.18 1.60 -9.43
CA MET A 50 -2.64 0.84 -10.59
C MET A 50 -2.27 1.55 -11.90
N GLY A 51 -2.45 2.87 -11.99
CA GLY A 51 -1.97 3.68 -13.11
C GLY A 51 -0.45 3.59 -13.27
N ALA A 52 0.30 3.73 -12.18
CA ALA A 52 1.76 3.64 -12.17
C ALA A 52 2.27 2.26 -12.61
N SER A 53 1.49 1.18 -12.39
CA SER A 53 1.86 -0.18 -12.84
C SER A 53 2.09 -0.25 -14.36
N PHE A 54 1.44 0.62 -15.14
CA PHE A 54 1.59 0.67 -16.60
C PHE A 54 2.84 1.43 -17.05
N GLN A 55 3.53 2.15 -16.16
CA GLN A 55 4.80 2.82 -16.47
C GLN A 55 5.98 1.86 -16.49
N PHE A 56 5.84 0.64 -15.95
CA PHE A 56 6.89 -0.35 -16.00
C PHE A 56 7.07 -0.93 -17.41
N ALA A 57 8.33 -1.08 -17.81
CA ALA A 57 8.74 -1.65 -19.10
C ALA A 57 8.30 -3.12 -19.28
N SER A 58 8.09 -3.88 -18.20
CA SER A 58 7.64 -5.26 -18.28
C SER A 58 6.73 -5.65 -17.10
N GLY A 59 5.86 -6.64 -17.32
CA GLY A 59 5.01 -7.20 -16.25
C GLY A 59 5.81 -7.78 -15.09
N LYS A 60 6.92 -8.47 -15.39
CA LYS A 60 7.82 -9.03 -14.36
C LYS A 60 8.40 -7.94 -13.46
N ARG A 61 8.84 -6.82 -14.03
CA ARG A 61 9.35 -5.68 -13.25
C ARG A 61 8.24 -5.04 -12.41
N ALA A 62 7.04 -4.87 -12.96
CA ALA A 62 5.90 -4.33 -12.21
C ALA A 62 5.58 -5.21 -10.98
N TRP A 63 5.50 -6.53 -11.17
CA TRP A 63 5.29 -7.48 -10.08
C TRP A 63 6.41 -7.42 -9.05
N ALA A 64 7.67 -7.50 -9.48
CA ALA A 64 8.81 -7.50 -8.56
C ALA A 64 8.83 -6.23 -7.68
N TRP A 65 8.66 -5.05 -8.28
CA TRP A 65 8.68 -3.79 -7.54
C TRP A 65 7.47 -3.60 -6.65
N LEU A 66 6.26 -3.81 -7.15
CA LEU A 66 5.04 -3.62 -6.35
C LEU A 66 4.96 -4.63 -5.21
N SER A 67 5.33 -5.90 -5.44
CA SER A 67 5.36 -6.91 -4.38
C SER A 67 6.45 -6.61 -3.35
N ALA A 68 7.66 -6.21 -3.77
CA ALA A 68 8.73 -5.85 -2.85
C ALA A 68 8.31 -4.67 -1.95
N LEU A 69 7.73 -3.62 -2.54
CA LEU A 69 7.23 -2.47 -1.79
C LEU A 69 6.08 -2.86 -0.86
N ALA A 70 5.16 -3.72 -1.31
CA ALA A 70 4.08 -4.22 -0.46
C ALA A 70 4.64 -4.96 0.78
N ILE A 71 5.59 -5.89 0.57
CA ILE A 71 6.27 -6.60 1.65
C ILE A 71 6.95 -5.63 2.62
N VAL A 72 7.65 -4.61 2.11
CA VAL A 72 8.29 -3.60 2.96
C VAL A 72 7.26 -2.82 3.77
N SER A 73 6.17 -2.36 3.16
CA SER A 73 5.14 -1.58 3.88
C SER A 73 4.41 -2.39 4.94
N LEU A 74 4.05 -3.64 4.64
CA LEU A 74 3.37 -4.53 5.58
C LEU A 74 4.34 -5.02 6.65
N GLY A 75 5.60 -5.28 6.30
CA GLY A 75 6.67 -5.60 7.25
C GLY A 75 6.94 -4.45 8.21
N ALA A 76 6.87 -3.19 7.74
CA ALA A 76 6.98 -2.02 8.61
C ALA A 76 5.81 -1.93 9.60
N LEU A 77 4.57 -2.13 9.14
CA LEU A 77 3.41 -2.20 10.04
C LEU A 77 3.53 -3.32 11.07
N TRP A 78 3.95 -4.51 10.62
CA TRP A 78 4.19 -5.65 11.50
C TRP A 78 5.29 -5.35 12.53
N LEU A 79 6.37 -4.67 12.12
CA LEU A 79 7.43 -4.25 13.02
C LEU A 79 6.92 -3.24 14.05
N LEU A 80 6.12 -2.26 13.65
CA LEU A 80 5.50 -1.29 14.56
C LEU A 80 4.59 -1.98 15.59
N GLN A 81 3.81 -2.96 15.15
CA GLN A 81 2.98 -3.78 16.02
C GLN A 81 3.83 -4.60 16.99
N TRP A 82 4.91 -5.23 16.50
CA TRP A 82 5.82 -6.01 17.34
C TRP A 82 6.52 -5.16 18.41
N LEU A 83 6.88 -3.92 18.06
CA LEU A 83 7.43 -2.93 18.99
C LEU A 83 6.38 -2.32 19.94
N ARG A 84 5.10 -2.71 19.81
CA ARG A 84 3.95 -2.14 20.54
C ARG A 84 3.79 -0.63 20.38
N TRP A 85 4.19 -0.10 19.24
CA TRP A 85 3.93 1.31 18.89
C TRP A 85 2.52 1.50 18.33
N VAL A 86 1.89 0.39 17.95
CA VAL A 86 0.60 0.30 17.27
C VAL A 86 -0.17 -0.85 17.93
N GLU A 87 -1.42 -0.61 18.31
CA GLU A 87 -2.32 -1.59 18.97
C GLU A 87 -3.49 -1.99 18.07
#